data_AF-A0A965TEQ6-F1
#
_entry.id   AF-A0A965TEQ6-F1
#
_cell.length_a   1.000
_cell.length_b   1.000
_cell.length_c   1.000
_cell.angle_alpha   90.00
_cell.angle_beta   90.00
_cell.angle_gamma   90.00
#
_symmetry.space_group_name_H-M   'P 1'
#
loop_
_entity.id
_entity.type
_entity.pdbx_description
1 polymer ?
#
loop_
_entity_poly.entity_id
_entity_poly.type
_entity_poly.pdbx_seq_one_letter_code
_entity_poly.pdbx_strand_id
1 'polypeptide(L)'
;MTELQSRLFELQDIEYRDFQCKLIPTVNRATVIGVRTPELRRLAKTTAGTPEADEFMQILPHEYYDENNLHGFLIEHIKDYGKAVAAIEAFLPFVDNWATCDL
;
A
#
# COMPACT_ATOMS: atom_id res chain seq x y z
N MET A 1 10.27 -11.16 3.53
CA MET A 1 9.58 -10.25 4.45
C MET A 1 10.47 -9.02 4.61
N THR A 2 10.05 -7.90 4.03
CA THR A 2 10.77 -6.61 4.16
C THR A 2 10.53 -5.99 5.54
N GLU A 3 11.28 -4.95 5.87
CA GLU A 3 11.06 -4.19 7.11
C GLU A 3 9.69 -3.51 7.11
N LEU A 4 9.28 -2.87 6.00
CA LEU A 4 7.94 -2.29 5.85
C LEU A 4 6.82 -3.33 5.94
N GLN A 5 7.00 -4.51 5.36
CA GLN A 5 6.05 -5.60 5.49
C GLN A 5 5.89 -6.02 6.96
N SER A 6 6.99 -6.10 7.71
CA SER A 6 6.96 -6.39 9.16
C SER A 6 6.16 -5.33 9.92
N ARG A 7 6.38 -4.04 9.64
CA ARG A 7 5.65 -2.93 10.25
C ARG A 7 4.16 -2.93 9.89
N LEU A 8 3.79 -3.38 8.69
CA LEU A 8 2.37 -3.56 8.32
C LEU A 8 1.71 -4.66 9.15
N PHE A 9 2.40 -5.80 9.34
CA PHE A 9 1.89 -6.88 10.19
C PHE A 9 1.76 -6.49 11.66
N GLU A 10 2.63 -5.62 12.18
CA GLU A 10 2.50 -5.06 13.54
C GLU A 10 1.24 -4.20 13.72
N LEU A 11 0.74 -3.60 12.63
CA LEU A 11 -0.46 -2.75 12.61
C LEU A 11 -1.74 -3.53 12.24
N GLN A 12 -1.67 -4.87 12.21
CA GLN A 12 -2.78 -5.73 11.83
C GLN A 12 -4.00 -5.58 12.74
N ASP A 13 -5.15 -5.35 12.13
CA ASP A 13 -6.47 -5.38 12.75
C ASP A 13 -7.36 -6.40 12.01
N ILE A 14 -7.54 -7.56 12.63
CA ILE A 14 -8.29 -8.69 12.05
C ILE A 14 -9.78 -8.37 11.87
N GLU A 15 -10.38 -7.62 12.78
CA GLU A 15 -11.79 -7.24 12.65
C GLU A 15 -11.97 -6.26 11.49
N TYR A 16 -11.03 -5.32 11.35
CA TYR A 16 -11.03 -4.38 10.23
C TYR A 16 -10.78 -5.08 8.89
N ARG A 17 -9.84 -6.03 8.82
CA ARG A 17 -9.63 -6.90 7.65
C ARG A 17 -10.94 -7.55 7.20
N ASP A 18 -11.62 -8.17 8.15
CA ASP A 18 -12.85 -8.93 7.90
C ASP A 18 -13.99 -8.03 7.43
N PHE A 19 -14.04 -6.79 7.92
CA PHE A 19 -14.94 -5.76 7.43
C PHE A 19 -14.58 -5.32 6.01
N GLN A 20 -13.32 -4.99 5.73
CA GLN A 20 -12.86 -4.57 4.40
C GLN A 20 -13.08 -5.64 3.33
N CYS A 21 -12.79 -6.91 3.63
CA CYS A 21 -12.98 -8.01 2.69
C CYS A 21 -14.45 -8.18 2.27
N LYS A 22 -15.41 -7.75 3.09
CA LYS A 22 -16.84 -7.74 2.72
C LYS A 22 -17.19 -6.59 1.77
N LEU A 23 -16.42 -5.49 1.81
CA LEU A 23 -16.63 -4.31 0.96
C LEU A 23 -15.93 -4.41 -0.40
N ILE A 24 -14.91 -5.26 -0.52
CA ILE A 24 -14.10 -5.41 -1.73
C ILE A 24 -14.27 -6.85 -2.24
N PRO A 25 -15.30 -7.14 -3.06
CA PRO A 25 -15.65 -8.52 -3.42
C PRO A 25 -14.55 -9.26 -4.19
N THR A 26 -13.67 -8.53 -4.88
CA THR A 26 -12.60 -9.09 -5.70
C THR A 26 -11.32 -9.37 -4.91
N VAL A 27 -11.20 -8.92 -3.66
CA VAL A 27 -9.97 -9.08 -2.88
C VAL A 27 -9.85 -10.49 -2.32
N ASN A 28 -8.67 -11.09 -2.46
CA ASN A 28 -8.38 -12.34 -1.78
C ASN A 28 -8.15 -12.07 -0.29
N ARG A 29 -9.03 -12.58 0.58
CA ARG A 29 -8.91 -12.40 2.04
C ARG A 29 -7.54 -12.81 2.60
N ALA A 30 -6.88 -13.80 2.00
CA ALA A 30 -5.56 -14.25 2.46
C ALA A 30 -4.45 -13.21 2.21
N THR A 31 -4.67 -12.25 1.31
CA THR A 31 -3.72 -11.18 0.98
C THR A 31 -4.06 -9.85 1.66
N VAL A 32 -5.03 -9.82 2.58
CA VAL A 32 -5.37 -8.62 3.35
C VAL A 32 -4.81 -8.74 4.75
N ILE A 33 -3.92 -7.84 5.13
CA ILE A 33 -3.36 -7.75 6.49
C ILE A 33 -4.40 -7.12 7.41
N GLY A 34 -5.06 -6.05 6.96
CA GLY A 34 -6.07 -5.31 7.72
C GLY A 34 -5.50 -4.11 8.46
N VAL A 35 -4.76 -3.24 7.76
CA VAL A 35 -4.18 -2.03 8.33
C VAL A 35 -5.11 -0.85 8.06
N ARG A 36 -5.42 -0.08 9.10
CA ARG A 36 -6.30 1.09 8.97
C ARG A 36 -5.64 2.19 8.17
N THR A 37 -6.41 2.87 7.31
CA THR A 37 -5.92 3.95 6.44
C THR A 37 -5.13 5.05 7.18
N PRO A 38 -5.53 5.55 8.37
CA PRO A 38 -4.73 6.52 9.11
C PRO A 38 -3.33 6.01 9.49
N GLU A 39 -3.21 4.71 9.78
CA GLU A 39 -1.94 4.07 10.11
C GLU A 39 -1.05 3.95 8.87
N LEU A 40 -1.63 3.57 7.73
CA LEU A 40 -0.93 3.54 6.43
C LEU A 40 -0.41 4.92 6.03
N ARG A 41 -1.25 5.96 6.12
CA ARG A 41 -0.84 7.35 5.82
C ARG A 41 0.26 7.83 6.77
N ARG A 42 0.19 7.47 8.06
CA ARG A 42 1.25 7.78 9.02
C ARG A 42 2.55 7.05 8.66
N LEU A 43 2.47 5.76 8.31
CA LEU A 43 3.62 4.96 7.90
C LEU A 43 4.30 5.57 6.67
N ALA A 44 3.54 5.84 5.60
CA ALA A 44 4.02 6.50 4.40
C ALA A 44 4.71 7.83 4.71
N LYS A 45 4.08 8.69 5.51
CA LYS A 45 4.65 9.98 5.91
C LYS A 45 5.99 9.84 6.65
N THR A 46 6.15 8.82 7.49
CA THR A 46 7.39 8.60 8.25
C THR A 46 8.51 7.96 7.44
N THR A 47 8.19 7.29 6.32
CA THR A 47 9.16 6.51 5.55
C THR A 47 9.42 7.09 4.16
N ALA A 48 8.58 8.01 3.66
CA ALA A 48 8.80 8.68 2.38
C ALA A 48 10.18 9.35 2.31
N GLY A 49 10.90 9.08 1.22
CA GLY A 49 12.25 9.61 0.97
C GLY A 49 13.39 8.84 1.65
N THR A 50 13.12 7.69 2.28
CA THR A 50 14.16 6.76 2.72
C THR A 50 14.50 5.74 1.63
N PRO A 51 15.72 5.15 1.64
CA PRO A 51 16.07 4.07 0.73
C PRO A 51 15.15 2.85 0.86
N GLU A 52 14.61 2.60 2.05
CA GLU A 52 13.64 1.54 2.33
C GLU A 52 12.32 1.75 1.57
N ALA A 53 11.79 2.99 1.53
CA ALA A 53 10.61 3.30 0.72
C ALA A 53 10.89 3.12 -0.78
N ASP A 54 12.07 3.56 -1.24
CA ASP A 54 12.46 3.41 -2.64
C ASP A 54 12.55 1.92 -3.04
N GLU A 55 13.20 1.09 -2.21
CA GLU A 55 13.27 -0.36 -2.42
C GLU A 55 11.87 -1.00 -2.42
N PHE A 56 11.02 -0.63 -1.45
CA PHE A 56 9.65 -1.12 -1.36
C PHE A 56 8.83 -0.80 -2.61
N MET A 57 8.92 0.41 -3.15
CA MET A 57 8.19 0.80 -4.36
C MET A 57 8.68 0.05 -5.62
N GLN A 58 9.89 -0.53 -5.61
CA GLN A 58 10.38 -1.38 -6.71
C GLN A 58 9.96 -2.85 -6.59
N ILE A 59 9.44 -3.28 -5.43
CA ILE A 59 8.96 -4.65 -5.23
C ILE A 59 7.54 -4.74 -5.78
N LEU A 60 7.44 -5.08 -7.06
CA LEU A 60 6.17 -5.31 -7.75
C LEU A 60 6.18 -6.69 -8.43
N PRO A 61 5.07 -7.45 -8.40
CA PRO A 61 3.82 -7.14 -7.69
C PRO A 61 3.97 -7.26 -6.17
N HIS A 62 3.17 -6.48 -5.43
CA HIS A 62 3.02 -6.63 -3.98
C HIS A 62 2.24 -7.90 -3.63
N GLU A 63 2.54 -8.49 -2.48
CA GLU A 63 1.86 -9.70 -2.00
C GLU A 63 0.54 -9.35 -1.31
N TYR A 64 0.52 -8.22 -0.57
CA TYR A 64 -0.62 -7.82 0.25
C TYR A 64 -1.36 -6.60 -0.30
N TYR A 65 -2.68 -6.57 -0.11
CA TYR A 65 -3.53 -5.43 -0.42
C TYR A 65 -3.08 -4.14 0.29
N ASP A 66 -2.69 -4.26 1.57
CA ASP A 66 -2.24 -3.12 2.37
C ASP A 66 -0.91 -2.54 1.87
N GLU A 67 -0.05 -3.35 1.23
CA GLU A 67 1.18 -2.90 0.58
C GLU A 67 0.89 -2.05 -0.65
N ASN A 68 -0.09 -2.43 -1.47
CA ASN A 68 -0.55 -1.62 -2.60
C ASN A 68 -1.04 -0.24 -2.15
N ASN A 69 -1.80 -0.18 -1.06
CA ASN A 69 -2.28 1.09 -0.52
C ASN A 69 -1.13 1.92 0.07
N LEU A 70 -0.17 1.29 0.75
CA LEU A 70 1.04 1.97 1.22
C LEU A 70 1.85 2.56 0.05
N HIS A 71 2.01 1.81 -1.04
CA HIS A 71 2.68 2.28 -2.25
C HIS A 71 1.99 3.53 -2.81
N GLY A 72 0.66 3.51 -2.95
CA GLY A 72 -0.10 4.69 -3.37
C GLY A 72 0.17 5.94 -2.51
N PHE A 73 0.20 5.78 -1.18
CA PHE A 73 0.54 6.88 -0.27
C PHE A 73 2.00 7.32 -0.35
N LEU A 74 2.95 6.44 -0.65
CA LEU A 74 4.35 6.82 -0.88
C LEU A 74 4.49 7.65 -2.16
N ILE A 75 3.75 7.31 -3.21
CA ILE A 75 3.69 8.10 -4.46
C ILE A 75 3.13 9.50 -4.18
N GLU A 76 2.11 9.63 -3.32
CA GLU A 76 1.54 10.94 -2.90
C GLU A 76 2.61 11.89 -2.34
N HIS A 77 3.67 11.36 -1.75
CA HIS A 77 4.78 12.15 -1.20
C HIS A 77 5.84 12.56 -2.23
N ILE A 78 5.77 12.10 -3.48
CA ILE A 78 6.68 12.49 -4.56
C ILE A 78 6.30 13.89 -5.06
N LYS A 79 7.15 14.88 -4.76
CA LYS A 79 6.90 16.29 -5.14
C LYS A 79 7.16 16.59 -6.62
N ASP A 80 8.06 15.85 -7.24
CA ASP A 80 8.39 16.03 -8.64
C ASP A 80 7.30 15.38 -9.50
N TYR A 81 6.63 16.20 -10.32
CA TYR A 81 5.50 15.74 -11.12
C TYR A 81 5.88 14.61 -12.08
N GLY A 82 7.01 14.72 -12.78
CA GLY A 82 7.43 13.71 -13.75
C GLY A 82 7.73 12.37 -13.08
N LYS A 83 8.40 12.41 -11.92
CA LYS A 83 8.65 11.21 -11.12
C LYS A 83 7.36 10.60 -10.56
N ALA A 84 6.42 11.44 -10.10
CA ALA A 84 5.15 10.96 -9.58
C ALA A 84 4.34 10.25 -10.68
N VAL A 85 4.25 10.84 -11.87
CA VAL A 85 3.58 10.21 -13.02
C VAL A 85 4.24 8.88 -13.39
N ALA A 86 5.58 8.85 -13.49
CA ALA A 86 6.30 7.61 -13.82
C ALA A 86 6.09 6.51 -12.76
N ALA A 87 6.04 6.87 -11.47
CA ALA A 87 5.75 5.92 -10.40
C ALA A 87 4.31 5.40 -10.47
N ILE A 88 3.33 6.28 -10.76
CA ILE A 88 1.93 5.88 -10.99
C ILE A 88 1.85 4.91 -12.18
N GLU A 89 2.48 5.22 -13.31
CA GLU A 89 2.47 4.35 -14.50
C GLU A 89 3.06 2.96 -14.22
N ALA A 90 4.11 2.89 -13.41
CA ALA A 90 4.70 1.62 -12.99
C ALA A 90 3.79 0.82 -12.04
N PHE A 91 3.06 1.51 -11.16
CA PHE A 91 2.20 0.89 -10.16
C PHE A 91 0.81 0.50 -10.70
N LEU A 92 0.26 1.29 -11.61
CA LEU A 92 -1.11 1.16 -12.11
C LEU A 92 -1.50 -0.26 -12.62
N PRO A 93 -0.62 -1.04 -13.28
CA PRO A 93 -0.93 -2.41 -13.69
C PRO A 93 -1.27 -3.37 -12.54
N PHE A 94 -0.92 -3.02 -11.30
CA PHE A 94 -1.13 -3.84 -10.11
C PHE A 94 -2.34 -3.40 -9.28
N VAL A 95 -3.04 -2.34 -9.69
CA VAL A 95 -4.29 -1.89 -9.06
C VAL A 95 -5.45 -2.73 -9.61
N ASP A 96 -5.89 -3.71 -8.83
CA ASP A 96 -6.88 -4.73 -9.25
C ASP A 96 -8.27 -4.56 -8.62
N ASN A 97 -8.44 -3.55 -7.76
CA ASN A 97 -9.66 -3.34 -7.00
C ASN A 97 -9.96 -1.84 -6.83
N TRP A 98 -11.24 -1.54 -6.60
CA TRP A 98 -11.74 -0.17 -6.51
C TRP A 98 -11.15 0.58 -5.31
N ALA A 99 -10.91 -0.11 -4.19
CA ALA A 99 -10.48 0.55 -2.96
C ALA A 99 -9.04 1.08 -3.04
N THR A 100 -8.16 0.37 -3.75
CA THR A 100 -6.81 0.87 -4.08
C THR A 100 -6.86 1.95 -5.16
N CYS A 101 -7.80 1.86 -6.12
CA CYS A 101 -7.96 2.86 -7.18
C CYS A 101 -8.45 4.22 -6.67
N ASP A 102 -9.34 4.23 -5.68
CA ASP A 102 -9.99 5.44 -5.13
C ASP A 102 -9.17 6.15 -4.04
N LEU A 103 -8.02 5.58 -3.66
CA LEU A 103 -7.21 5.95 -2.49
C LEU A 103 -6.67 7.40 -2.52
#